data_AF-A0A246RLD2-F1
#
_entry.id   AF-A0A246RLD2-F1
#
_cell.length_a   1.000
_cell.length_b   1.000
_cell.length_c   1.000
_cell.angle_alpha   90.00
_cell.angle_beta   90.00
_cell.angle_gamma   90.00
#
_symmetry.space_group_name_H-M   'P 1'
#
loop_
_entity.id
_entity.type
_entity.pdbx_description
1 polymer ?
#
loop_
_entity_poly.entity_id
_entity_poly.type
_entity_poly.pdbx_seq_one_letter_code
_entity_poly.pdbx_strand_id
1 'polypeptide(L)'
;MLITDDFLPVPVPESLSATYLVPVAGLPPVSPKTAVRGLAGRLADPVYGLATQMLDSPLMSVDTRSIDEFPQLPPDLLTAFGATEAQLGRLAAASHLVVVQAEYRPGWPPAHEWAARAVAAAVAESVGGDVVDVFGLQFLDPATALKSLPDAQGRIRLVDWVLVPYSSDTEGLWFTTKGLRRFGLLELQTQGVPDHLTRAWGAVLTGAARRLLRDWTDGLAGEEVPAFVQLPVLATVTGHDIAVAYGNPEQHGATAPVLLRLELDPATDPDADSFLSLRPPPGHPGPDGRYYAAACATLFSGIEPDVRYARSGDAMSRAVATARAGLDDIRARFLADGLPPEAQLVVKYGLPGDDGPEYVWAGVSSWDAPERIVGASASDANTDPSVRIGSPVVVAVAEVVDWAVLDGTGVIEGGWTQAVLDAGERPHPTH
;
A
#
# COMPACT_ATOMS: atom_id res chain seq x y z
N MET A 1 31.70 5.55 -15.12
CA MET A 1 30.92 5.61 -13.87
C MET A 1 31.21 4.33 -13.11
N LEU A 2 31.91 4.41 -11.97
CA LEU A 2 32.30 3.22 -11.22
C LEU A 2 31.16 2.89 -10.24
N ILE A 3 30.50 1.75 -10.46
CA ILE A 3 29.77 1.09 -9.39
C ILE A 3 30.87 0.64 -8.42
N THR A 4 30.90 1.23 -7.23
CA THR A 4 31.72 0.71 -6.13
C THR A 4 30.90 -0.31 -5.38
N ASP A 5 31.54 -1.21 -4.63
CA ASP A 5 30.81 -2.21 -3.82
C ASP A 5 29.87 -1.55 -2.78
N ASP A 6 30.03 -0.25 -2.52
CA ASP A 6 29.32 0.51 -1.48
C ASP A 6 28.17 1.39 -2.01
N PHE A 7 28.24 1.88 -3.26
CA PHE A 7 27.29 2.86 -3.80
C PHE A 7 26.81 2.55 -5.22
N LEU A 8 25.51 2.75 -5.42
CA LEU A 8 24.80 2.60 -6.68
C LEU A 8 24.46 4.00 -7.23
N PRO A 9 25.06 4.42 -8.35
CA PRO A 9 24.69 5.66 -9.03
C PRO A 9 23.32 5.53 -9.71
N VAL A 10 22.36 6.35 -9.29
CA VAL A 10 21.02 6.41 -9.88
C VAL A 10 20.85 7.72 -10.65
N PRO A 11 20.44 7.69 -11.93
CA PRO A 11 20.31 8.89 -12.75
C PRO A 11 19.19 9.80 -12.25
N VAL A 12 19.44 11.10 -12.26
CA VAL A 12 18.45 12.13 -11.92
C VAL A 12 17.78 12.63 -13.20
N PRO A 13 16.43 12.60 -13.28
CA PRO A 13 15.73 13.17 -14.43
C PRO A 13 15.99 14.68 -14.58
N GLU A 14 16.06 15.20 -15.80
CA GLU A 14 16.22 16.65 -16.01
C GLU A 14 14.99 17.45 -15.54
N SER A 15 13.79 16.87 -15.72
CA SER A 15 12.51 17.43 -15.34
C SER A 15 11.56 16.33 -14.88
N LEU A 16 10.64 16.68 -13.99
CA LEU A 16 9.52 15.85 -13.54
C LEU A 16 8.22 16.53 -13.93
N SER A 17 7.22 15.74 -14.28
CA SER A 17 5.88 16.22 -14.59
C SER A 17 4.83 15.57 -13.70
N ALA A 18 3.80 16.35 -13.36
CA ALA A 18 2.60 15.89 -12.68
C ALA A 18 1.41 16.18 -13.60
N THR A 19 0.51 15.21 -13.74
CA THR A 19 -0.75 15.38 -14.48
C THR A 19 -1.89 14.90 -13.61
N TYR A 20 -2.92 15.72 -13.47
CA TYR A 20 -4.16 15.40 -12.78
C TYR A 20 -5.34 15.82 -13.65
N LEU A 21 -6.40 15.01 -13.67
CA LEU A 21 -7.61 15.31 -14.42
C LEU A 21 -8.77 15.52 -13.45
N VAL A 22 -9.68 16.45 -13.79
CA VAL A 22 -10.96 16.62 -13.10
C VAL A 22 -12.07 16.45 -14.14
N PRO A 23 -12.79 15.31 -14.14
CA PRO A 23 -13.92 15.12 -15.04
C PRO A 23 -15.08 16.05 -14.69
N VAL A 24 -15.62 16.74 -15.70
CA VAL A 24 -16.69 17.74 -15.51
C VAL A 24 -17.79 17.63 -16.56
N ALA A 25 -19.02 17.95 -16.14
CA ALA A 25 -20.17 18.14 -17.03
C ALA A 25 -20.28 19.63 -17.37
N GLY A 26 -19.74 20.04 -18.52
CA GLY A 26 -19.66 21.43 -18.94
C GLY A 26 -18.39 22.14 -18.47
N LEU A 27 -18.40 23.48 -18.52
CA LEU A 27 -17.25 24.29 -18.12
C LEU A 27 -17.23 24.52 -16.59
N PRO A 28 -16.05 24.58 -15.96
CA PRO A 28 -15.94 24.92 -14.54
C PRO A 28 -16.58 26.27 -14.21
N PRO A 29 -17.29 26.39 -13.07
CA PRO A 29 -18.01 27.61 -12.70
C PRO A 29 -17.09 28.73 -12.22
N VAL A 30 -15.86 28.40 -11.82
CA VAL A 30 -14.86 29.35 -11.31
C VAL A 30 -13.51 29.08 -11.97
N SER A 31 -12.68 30.12 -12.06
CA SER A 31 -11.30 29.95 -12.55
C SER A 31 -10.46 29.16 -11.54
N PRO A 32 -9.38 28.47 -11.98
CA PRO A 32 -8.48 27.72 -11.10
C PRO A 32 -7.90 28.59 -9.98
N LYS A 33 -7.55 29.86 -10.28
CA LYS A 33 -7.05 30.81 -9.27
C LYS A 33 -8.10 31.11 -8.20
N THR A 34 -9.36 31.26 -8.59
CA THR A 34 -10.45 31.47 -7.62
C THR A 34 -10.70 30.21 -6.79
N ALA A 35 -10.65 29.02 -7.41
CA ALA A 35 -10.77 27.76 -6.71
C ALA A 35 -9.68 27.59 -5.63
N VAL A 36 -8.40 27.82 -5.98
CA VAL A 36 -7.28 27.72 -5.02
C VAL A 36 -7.40 28.74 -3.89
N ARG A 37 -7.82 29.99 -4.16
CA ARG A 37 -8.09 30.98 -3.09
C ARG A 37 -9.13 30.50 -2.09
N GLY A 38 -10.10 29.68 -2.52
CA GLY A 38 -11.08 29.05 -1.65
C GLY A 38 -10.49 28.07 -0.63
N LEU A 39 -9.25 27.63 -0.83
CA LEU A 39 -8.50 26.77 0.09
C LEU A 39 -7.65 27.55 1.10
N ALA A 40 -7.68 28.88 1.09
CA ALA A 40 -6.94 29.70 2.04
C ALA A 40 -7.28 29.31 3.49
N GLY A 41 -6.26 29.06 4.31
CA GLY A 41 -6.41 28.60 5.69
C GLY A 41 -6.75 27.12 5.87
N ARG A 42 -7.01 26.37 4.78
CA ARG A 42 -7.18 24.91 4.79
C ARG A 42 -5.92 24.17 4.33
N LEU A 43 -5.12 24.81 3.48
CA LEU A 43 -3.80 24.33 3.08
C LEU A 43 -2.71 24.96 3.94
N ALA A 44 -1.78 24.14 4.42
CA ALA A 44 -0.59 24.62 5.10
C ALA A 44 0.40 25.25 4.11
N ASP A 45 1.20 26.21 4.57
CA ASP A 45 2.41 26.61 3.86
C ASP A 45 3.48 25.51 3.97
N PRO A 46 4.28 25.27 2.92
CA PRO A 46 4.41 26.07 1.70
C PRO A 46 3.41 25.73 0.58
N VAL A 47 2.52 24.75 0.75
CA VAL A 47 1.68 24.22 -0.35
C VAL A 47 0.78 25.28 -0.95
N TYR A 48 0.10 26.08 -0.11
CA TYR A 48 -0.78 27.15 -0.61
C TYR A 48 -0.01 28.19 -1.43
N GLY A 49 1.14 28.64 -0.91
CA GLY A 49 2.05 29.54 -1.62
C GLY A 49 2.55 28.96 -2.94
N LEU A 50 3.00 27.69 -2.93
CA LEU A 50 3.48 26.98 -4.12
C LEU A 50 2.39 26.86 -5.19
N ALA A 51 1.17 26.44 -4.82
CA ALA A 51 0.04 26.33 -5.75
C ALA A 51 -0.30 27.68 -6.39
N THR A 52 -0.30 28.75 -5.59
CA THR A 52 -0.58 30.10 -6.09
C THR A 52 0.51 30.59 -7.03
N GLN A 53 1.78 30.41 -6.67
CA GLN A 53 2.93 30.81 -7.49
C GLN A 53 3.02 30.01 -8.79
N MET A 54 2.76 28.69 -8.76
CA MET A 54 2.79 27.87 -9.97
C MET A 54 1.66 28.23 -10.94
N LEU A 55 0.47 28.58 -10.45
CA LEU A 55 -0.62 29.09 -11.30
C LEU A 55 -0.30 30.43 -12.01
N ASP A 56 0.67 31.18 -11.52
CA ASP A 56 1.17 32.42 -12.13
C ASP A 56 2.43 32.20 -12.99
N SER A 57 2.94 30.97 -13.04
CA SER A 57 4.17 30.57 -13.72
C SER A 57 3.87 29.82 -15.02
N PRO A 58 4.77 29.86 -16.04
CA PRO A 58 4.65 28.99 -17.22
C PRO A 58 4.88 27.50 -16.91
N LEU A 59 5.30 27.15 -15.70
CA LEU A 59 5.58 25.78 -15.27
C LEU A 59 4.32 24.99 -14.88
N MET A 60 3.14 25.60 -14.95
CA MET A 60 1.87 24.94 -14.75
C MET A 60 0.84 25.41 -15.78
N SER A 61 0.08 24.46 -16.32
CA SER A 61 -1.09 24.73 -17.15
C SER A 61 -2.34 24.13 -16.51
N VAL A 62 -3.46 24.85 -16.68
CA VAL A 62 -4.79 24.36 -16.28
C VAL A 62 -5.74 24.66 -17.42
N ASP A 63 -5.98 23.65 -18.25
CA ASP A 63 -6.82 23.77 -19.44
C ASP A 63 -8.11 22.97 -19.25
N THR A 64 -9.21 23.45 -19.82
CA THR A 64 -10.43 22.65 -19.97
C THR A 64 -10.54 22.21 -21.42
N ARG A 65 -10.59 20.90 -21.66
CA ARG A 65 -10.61 20.30 -23.00
C ARG A 65 -11.75 19.31 -23.11
N SER A 66 -12.21 19.04 -24.34
CA SER A 66 -13.24 18.02 -24.55
C SER A 66 -12.71 16.65 -24.13
N ILE A 67 -13.54 15.81 -23.52
CA ILE A 67 -13.13 14.45 -23.14
C ILE A 67 -12.78 13.59 -24.36
N ASP A 68 -13.36 13.89 -25.52
CA ASP A 68 -13.12 13.19 -26.80
C ASP A 68 -11.70 13.41 -27.36
N GLU A 69 -10.95 14.37 -26.80
CA GLU A 69 -9.55 14.62 -27.17
C GLU A 69 -8.57 13.65 -26.48
N PHE A 70 -9.04 12.81 -25.54
CA PHE A 70 -8.20 11.95 -24.71
C PHE A 70 -8.45 10.46 -25.00
N PRO A 71 -7.43 9.60 -24.83
CA PRO A 71 -7.66 8.17 -24.81
C PRO A 71 -8.62 7.80 -23.68
N GLN A 72 -9.45 6.79 -23.93
CA GLN A 72 -10.37 6.30 -22.90
C GLN A 72 -9.57 5.74 -21.72
N LEU A 73 -9.90 6.21 -20.51
CA LEU A 73 -9.34 5.63 -19.30
C LEU A 73 -9.96 4.24 -19.07
N PRO A 74 -9.16 3.17 -18.97
CA PRO A 74 -9.66 1.80 -18.91
C PRO A 74 -10.42 1.55 -17.61
N PRO A 75 -11.76 1.34 -17.64
CA PRO A 75 -12.58 1.24 -16.43
C PRO A 75 -12.21 0.03 -15.56
N ASP A 76 -11.91 -1.12 -16.17
CA ASP A 76 -11.52 -2.33 -15.44
C ASP A 76 -10.22 -2.13 -14.65
N LEU A 77 -9.27 -1.40 -15.23
CA LEU A 77 -8.02 -1.07 -14.56
C LEU A 77 -8.27 -0.08 -13.42
N LEU A 78 -9.07 0.97 -13.66
CA LEU A 78 -9.46 1.92 -12.61
C LEU A 78 -10.17 1.21 -11.45
N THR A 79 -11.05 0.24 -11.72
CA THR A 79 -11.70 -0.59 -10.70
C THR A 79 -10.69 -1.43 -9.93
N ALA A 80 -9.73 -2.05 -10.61
CA ALA A 80 -8.65 -2.81 -9.96
C ALA A 80 -7.80 -1.93 -9.02
N PHE A 81 -7.71 -0.62 -9.31
CA PHE A 81 -7.05 0.38 -8.47
C PHE A 81 -7.98 1.11 -7.49
N GLY A 82 -9.22 0.62 -7.31
CA GLY A 82 -10.15 1.05 -6.26
C GLY A 82 -11.21 2.07 -6.68
N ALA A 83 -11.39 2.34 -7.98
CA ALA A 83 -12.46 3.23 -8.44
C ALA A 83 -13.85 2.66 -8.13
N THR A 84 -14.72 3.49 -7.57
CA THR A 84 -16.11 3.14 -7.26
C THR A 84 -17.01 3.25 -8.49
N GLU A 85 -18.13 2.52 -8.50
CA GLU A 85 -19.17 2.65 -9.55
C GLU A 85 -19.64 4.12 -9.72
N ALA A 86 -19.73 4.88 -8.62
CA ALA A 86 -20.13 6.29 -8.66
C ALA A 86 -19.07 7.18 -9.34
N GLN A 87 -17.78 6.94 -9.09
CA GLN A 87 -16.67 7.66 -9.75
C GLN A 87 -16.62 7.35 -11.24
N LEU A 88 -16.76 6.06 -11.61
CA LEU A 88 -16.83 5.64 -13.01
C LEU A 88 -18.05 6.22 -13.72
N GLY A 89 -19.20 6.27 -13.05
CA GLY A 89 -20.41 6.93 -13.57
C GLY A 89 -20.21 8.42 -13.82
N ARG A 90 -19.52 9.13 -12.91
CA ARG A 90 -19.16 10.55 -13.11
C ARG A 90 -18.19 10.74 -14.28
N LEU A 91 -17.17 9.89 -14.41
CA LEU A 91 -16.26 9.92 -15.55
C LEU A 91 -17.00 9.68 -16.87
N ALA A 92 -17.89 8.68 -16.92
CA ALA A 92 -18.68 8.37 -18.11
C ALA A 92 -19.67 9.48 -18.50
N ALA A 93 -20.16 10.25 -17.52
CA ALA A 93 -21.05 11.38 -17.76
C ALA A 93 -20.30 12.71 -18.06
N ALA A 94 -18.98 12.73 -17.91
CA ALA A 94 -18.19 13.92 -18.18
C ALA A 94 -18.18 14.24 -19.67
N SER A 95 -18.18 15.53 -19.99
CA SER A 95 -18.05 16.05 -21.36
C SER A 95 -16.72 16.73 -21.60
N HIS A 96 -16.09 17.19 -20.52
CA HIS A 96 -14.81 17.87 -20.55
C HIS A 96 -13.94 17.33 -19.41
N LEU A 97 -12.64 17.52 -19.56
CA LEU A 97 -11.64 17.31 -18.51
C LEU A 97 -10.98 18.65 -18.22
N VAL A 98 -10.90 19.01 -16.94
CA VAL A 98 -9.90 20.00 -16.52
C VAL A 98 -8.59 19.27 -16.33
N VAL A 99 -7.60 19.64 -17.14
CA VAL A 99 -6.27 19.04 -17.17
C VAL A 99 -5.32 19.98 -16.44
N VAL A 100 -4.83 19.52 -15.28
CA VAL A 100 -3.84 20.23 -14.48
C VAL A 100 -2.49 19.56 -14.72
N GLN A 101 -1.57 20.29 -15.34
CA GLN A 101 -0.21 19.81 -15.58
C GLN A 101 0.79 20.76 -14.95
N ALA A 102 1.82 20.19 -14.34
CA ALA A 102 2.92 20.95 -13.80
C ALA A 102 4.24 20.26 -14.10
N GLU A 103 5.27 21.06 -14.40
CA GLU A 103 6.63 20.57 -14.65
C GLU A 103 7.61 21.30 -13.75
N TYR A 104 8.55 20.56 -13.16
CA TYR A 104 9.59 21.14 -12.33
C TYR A 104 10.83 20.25 -12.25
N ARG A 105 11.97 20.84 -11.88
CA ARG A 105 13.19 20.07 -11.62
C ARG A 105 12.99 19.13 -10.42
N PRO A 106 13.68 17.97 -10.36
CA PRO A 106 13.70 17.15 -9.16
C PRO A 106 14.20 17.93 -7.93
N GLY A 107 13.61 17.61 -6.78
CA GLY A 107 14.00 18.22 -5.51
C GLY A 107 12.95 17.99 -4.43
N TRP A 108 13.27 18.44 -3.23
CA TRP A 108 12.34 18.50 -2.11
C TRP A 108 12.15 19.96 -1.68
N PRO A 109 10.91 20.47 -1.63
CA PRO A 109 9.65 19.78 -1.92
C PRO A 109 9.44 19.47 -3.42
N PRO A 110 8.68 18.41 -3.76
CA PRO A 110 8.29 18.10 -5.14
C PRO A 110 7.19 19.07 -5.59
N ALA A 111 7.60 20.28 -5.98
CA ALA A 111 6.72 21.41 -6.23
C ALA A 111 5.63 21.12 -7.28
N HIS A 112 6.00 20.42 -8.37
CA HIS A 112 5.07 20.02 -9.44
C HIS A 112 3.92 19.17 -8.90
N GLU A 113 4.22 18.13 -8.13
CA GLU A 113 3.22 17.23 -7.55
C GLU A 113 2.31 17.93 -6.54
N TRP A 114 2.90 18.66 -5.59
CA TRP A 114 2.14 19.31 -4.52
C TRP A 114 1.22 20.41 -5.07
N ALA A 115 1.74 21.25 -5.97
CA ALA A 115 0.95 22.32 -6.56
C ALA A 115 -0.13 21.76 -7.49
N ALA A 116 0.19 20.81 -8.38
CA ALA A 116 -0.79 20.26 -9.31
C ALA A 116 -1.92 19.52 -8.58
N ARG A 117 -1.60 18.71 -7.56
CA ARG A 117 -2.63 18.03 -6.76
C ARG A 117 -3.50 19.02 -5.98
N ALA A 118 -2.91 20.07 -5.39
CA ALA A 118 -3.66 21.10 -4.69
C ALA A 118 -4.62 21.87 -5.62
N VAL A 119 -4.16 22.23 -6.82
CA VAL A 119 -4.97 22.90 -7.84
C VAL A 119 -6.09 21.98 -8.34
N ALA A 120 -5.78 20.72 -8.66
CA ALA A 120 -6.77 19.74 -9.10
C ALA A 120 -7.84 19.50 -8.03
N ALA A 121 -7.45 19.36 -6.75
CA ALA A 121 -8.37 19.20 -5.64
C ALA A 121 -9.28 20.43 -5.47
N ALA A 122 -8.72 21.64 -5.59
CA ALA A 122 -9.50 22.88 -5.53
C ALA A 122 -10.56 22.95 -6.64
N VAL A 123 -10.16 22.61 -7.87
CA VAL A 123 -11.07 22.58 -9.02
C VAL A 123 -12.15 21.50 -8.82
N ALA A 124 -11.76 20.29 -8.43
CA ALA A 124 -12.68 19.18 -8.16
C ALA A 124 -13.71 19.53 -7.08
N GLU A 125 -13.30 20.20 -6.01
CA GLU A 125 -14.22 20.69 -4.97
C GLU A 125 -15.22 21.69 -5.55
N SER A 126 -14.77 22.62 -6.40
CA SER A 126 -15.63 23.66 -6.97
C SER A 126 -16.71 23.14 -7.94
N VAL A 127 -16.52 21.93 -8.48
CA VAL A 127 -17.44 21.27 -9.42
C VAL A 127 -18.16 20.07 -8.80
N GLY A 128 -17.88 19.75 -7.53
CA GLY A 128 -18.43 18.56 -6.86
C GLY A 128 -17.98 17.24 -7.50
N GLY A 129 -16.78 17.21 -8.07
CA GLY A 129 -16.20 16.06 -8.77
C GLY A 129 -15.05 15.40 -7.99
N ASP A 130 -14.33 14.51 -8.67
CA ASP A 130 -13.13 13.85 -8.16
C ASP A 130 -11.90 14.27 -8.95
N VAL A 131 -10.74 14.09 -8.36
CA VAL A 131 -9.44 14.15 -9.03
C VAL A 131 -9.08 12.75 -9.53
N VAL A 132 -8.63 12.64 -10.78
CA VAL A 132 -8.00 11.45 -11.33
C VAL A 132 -6.48 11.67 -11.32
N ASP A 133 -5.78 10.91 -10.50
CA ASP A 133 -4.32 10.75 -10.58
C ASP A 133 -4.03 9.77 -11.72
N VAL A 134 -3.62 10.29 -12.89
CA VAL A 134 -3.33 9.44 -14.06
C VAL A 134 -2.04 8.65 -13.91
N PHE A 135 -1.13 9.09 -13.02
CA PHE A 135 0.09 8.35 -12.73
C PHE A 135 -0.26 7.12 -11.89
N GLY A 136 -1.01 7.31 -10.80
CA GLY A 136 -1.45 6.24 -9.90
C GLY A 136 -2.63 5.41 -10.42
N LEU A 137 -3.36 5.91 -11.43
CA LEU A 137 -4.65 5.39 -11.90
C LEU A 137 -5.72 5.35 -10.79
N GLN A 138 -5.74 6.38 -9.94
CA GLN A 138 -6.64 6.46 -8.80
C GLN A 138 -7.60 7.64 -8.89
N PHE A 139 -8.82 7.44 -8.41
CA PHE A 139 -9.74 8.53 -8.09
C PHE A 139 -9.53 8.97 -6.64
N LEU A 140 -9.42 10.28 -6.45
CA LEU A 140 -9.35 10.92 -5.14
C LEU A 140 -10.51 11.91 -5.03
N ASP A 141 -11.34 11.76 -4.00
CA ASP A 141 -12.23 12.86 -3.64
C ASP A 141 -11.39 14.08 -3.19
N PRO A 142 -11.93 15.30 -3.26
CA PRO A 142 -11.16 16.50 -2.93
C PRO A 142 -10.59 16.49 -1.51
N ALA A 143 -11.31 15.94 -0.52
CA ALA A 143 -10.82 15.90 0.86
C ALA A 143 -9.65 14.93 1.02
N THR A 144 -9.71 13.77 0.38
CA THR A 144 -8.61 12.79 0.33
C THR A 144 -7.39 13.37 -0.39
N ALA A 145 -7.59 14.02 -1.54
CA ALA A 145 -6.50 14.68 -2.27
C ALA A 145 -5.82 15.76 -1.41
N LEU A 146 -6.59 16.61 -0.72
CA LEU A 146 -6.05 17.64 0.17
C LEU A 146 -5.36 17.05 1.40
N LYS A 147 -5.89 15.98 1.99
CA LYS A 147 -5.29 15.31 3.15
C LYS A 147 -3.95 14.65 2.83
N SER A 148 -3.74 14.24 1.58
CA SER A 148 -2.47 13.63 1.13
C SER A 148 -1.32 14.64 0.98
N LEU A 149 -1.63 15.93 0.86
CA LEU A 149 -0.64 17.00 0.81
C LEU A 149 0.07 17.13 2.16
N PRO A 150 1.31 17.68 2.18
CA PRO A 150 2.08 17.76 3.40
C PRO A 150 1.39 18.59 4.48
N ASP A 151 1.60 18.19 5.73
CA ASP A 151 1.17 18.94 6.90
C ASP A 151 1.98 20.23 7.10
N ALA A 152 1.67 20.98 8.17
CA ALA A 152 2.38 22.22 8.52
C ALA A 152 3.87 22.03 8.85
N GLN A 153 4.33 20.79 9.04
CA GLN A 153 5.73 20.42 9.23
C GLN A 153 6.37 19.91 7.93
N GLY A 154 5.66 19.95 6.81
CA GLY A 154 6.14 19.45 5.52
C GLY A 154 6.13 17.92 5.42
N ARG A 155 5.46 17.21 6.34
CA ARG A 155 5.44 15.74 6.38
C ARG A 155 4.33 15.20 5.49
N ILE A 156 4.65 14.19 4.70
CA ILE A 156 3.69 13.43 3.90
C ILE A 156 3.56 12.00 4.42
N ARG A 157 2.41 11.38 4.15
CA ARG A 157 2.21 9.93 4.27
C ARG A 157 2.52 9.34 2.90
N LEU A 158 3.60 8.57 2.78
CA LEU A 158 4.05 8.05 1.49
C LEU A 158 3.01 7.13 0.84
N VAL A 159 2.24 6.40 1.64
CA VAL A 159 1.14 5.54 1.19
C VAL A 159 0.02 6.26 0.44
N ASP A 160 -0.09 7.59 0.59
CA ASP A 160 -1.07 8.40 -0.15
C ASP A 160 -0.56 8.83 -1.54
N TRP A 161 0.68 8.43 -1.89
CA TRP A 161 1.39 8.79 -3.13
C TRP A 161 1.99 7.60 -3.88
N VAL A 162 2.31 6.52 -3.17
CA VAL A 162 2.96 5.31 -3.71
C VAL A 162 2.09 4.10 -3.44
N LEU A 163 1.80 3.35 -4.49
CA LEU A 163 1.12 2.07 -4.44
C LEU A 163 2.12 0.92 -4.45
N VAL A 164 1.73 -0.20 -3.88
CA VAL A 164 2.51 -1.44 -3.87
C VAL A 164 1.67 -2.57 -4.46
N PRO A 165 1.51 -2.62 -5.79
CA PRO A 165 0.88 -3.77 -6.44
C PRO A 165 1.77 -5.01 -6.32
N TYR A 166 1.13 -6.17 -6.43
CA TYR A 166 1.81 -7.45 -6.54
C TYR A 166 1.07 -8.35 -7.52
N SER A 167 1.80 -9.31 -8.07
CA SER A 167 1.28 -10.36 -8.94
C SER A 167 1.98 -11.67 -8.65
N SER A 168 1.33 -12.80 -8.92
CA SER A 168 1.95 -14.11 -8.79
C SER A 168 2.96 -14.35 -9.92
N ASP A 169 4.09 -14.94 -9.56
CA ASP A 169 5.14 -15.43 -10.45
C ASP A 169 5.52 -16.88 -10.05
N THR A 170 6.31 -17.54 -10.87
CA THR A 170 6.81 -18.91 -10.71
C THR A 170 7.60 -19.15 -9.42
N GLU A 171 8.20 -18.11 -8.83
CA GLU A 171 8.99 -18.19 -7.59
C GLU A 171 8.28 -17.65 -6.34
N GLY A 172 7.03 -17.18 -6.47
CA GLY A 172 6.25 -16.52 -5.43
C GLY A 172 5.65 -15.21 -5.93
N LEU A 173 5.36 -14.27 -5.04
CA LEU A 173 4.85 -12.95 -5.43
C LEU A 173 5.96 -12.03 -5.94
N TRP A 174 5.67 -11.32 -7.02
CA TRP A 174 6.42 -10.17 -7.51
C TRP A 174 5.73 -8.89 -7.04
N PHE A 175 6.41 -8.15 -6.18
CA PHE A 175 6.01 -6.83 -5.71
C PHE A 175 6.71 -5.74 -6.50
N THR A 176 5.99 -4.68 -6.85
CA THR A 176 6.55 -3.44 -7.39
C THR A 176 6.02 -2.23 -6.64
N THR A 177 6.72 -1.11 -6.68
CA THR A 177 6.13 0.18 -6.34
C THR A 177 5.59 0.87 -7.58
N LYS A 178 4.58 1.71 -7.39
CA LYS A 178 4.09 2.65 -8.41
C LYS A 178 3.87 4.00 -7.75
N GLY A 179 4.75 4.94 -8.02
CA GLY A 179 4.65 6.29 -7.49
C GLY A 179 5.99 6.95 -7.22
N LEU A 180 7.10 6.21 -7.10
CA LEU A 180 8.40 6.80 -6.78
C LEU A 180 8.94 7.69 -7.90
N ARG A 181 8.61 7.38 -9.16
CA ARG A 181 9.06 8.20 -10.31
C ARG A 181 8.53 9.62 -10.27
N ARG A 182 7.41 9.87 -9.59
CA ARG A 182 6.87 11.22 -9.38
C ARG A 182 7.85 12.13 -8.59
N PHE A 183 8.75 11.51 -7.81
CA PHE A 183 9.82 12.18 -7.07
C PHE A 183 11.20 12.07 -7.74
N GLY A 184 11.24 11.49 -8.95
CA GLY A 184 12.47 11.25 -9.72
C GLY A 184 13.25 10.00 -9.34
N LEU A 185 12.77 9.20 -8.38
CA LEU A 185 13.39 7.94 -7.97
C LEU A 185 12.81 6.77 -8.81
N LEU A 186 13.64 5.78 -9.12
CA LEU A 186 13.18 4.55 -9.78
C LEU A 186 12.18 3.78 -8.90
N GLU A 187 11.24 3.07 -9.52
CA GLU A 187 10.37 2.15 -8.77
C GLU A 187 11.19 1.00 -8.18
N LEU A 188 10.72 0.46 -7.07
CA LEU A 188 11.33 -0.70 -6.43
C LEU A 188 10.65 -1.98 -6.90
N GLN A 189 11.37 -3.08 -6.85
CA GLN A 189 10.79 -4.41 -7.02
C GLN A 189 11.34 -5.44 -6.04
N THR A 190 10.58 -6.50 -5.82
CA THR A 190 11.02 -7.71 -5.13
C THR A 190 10.32 -8.91 -5.74
N GLN A 191 11.08 -9.93 -6.14
CA GLN A 191 10.56 -11.18 -6.70
C GLN A 191 10.71 -12.32 -5.68
N GLY A 192 9.90 -13.37 -5.81
CA GLY A 192 10.01 -14.55 -4.97
C GLY A 192 9.59 -14.34 -3.52
N VAL A 193 8.66 -13.41 -3.26
CA VAL A 193 8.12 -13.17 -1.92
C VAL A 193 7.06 -14.22 -1.61
N PRO A 194 7.17 -14.98 -0.51
CA PRO A 194 6.14 -15.95 -0.13
C PRO A 194 4.76 -15.31 0.07
N ASP A 195 3.71 -15.96 -0.44
CA ASP A 195 2.33 -15.45 -0.46
C ASP A 195 1.79 -15.06 0.92
N HIS A 196 2.12 -15.84 1.95
CA HIS A 196 1.72 -15.56 3.33
C HIS A 196 2.30 -14.26 3.90
N LEU A 197 3.31 -13.67 3.25
CA LEU A 197 3.93 -12.40 3.65
C LEU A 197 3.30 -11.19 2.97
N THR A 198 2.27 -11.34 2.13
CA THR A 198 1.75 -10.27 1.26
C THR A 198 1.63 -8.91 1.96
N ARG A 199 0.91 -8.86 3.08
CA ARG A 199 0.69 -7.61 3.84
C ARG A 199 1.96 -7.10 4.50
N ALA A 200 2.72 -7.99 5.12
CA ALA A 200 3.94 -7.64 5.84
C ALA A 200 5.01 -7.11 4.88
N TRP A 201 5.24 -7.80 3.77
CA TRP A 201 6.20 -7.39 2.75
C TRP A 201 5.80 -6.10 2.04
N GLY A 202 4.50 -5.90 1.74
CA GLY A 202 4.01 -4.64 1.20
C GLY A 202 4.36 -3.44 2.11
N ALA A 203 4.25 -3.61 3.43
CA ALA A 203 4.66 -2.59 4.40
C ALA A 203 6.18 -2.42 4.47
N VAL A 204 6.97 -3.51 4.41
CA VAL A 204 8.44 -3.45 4.31
C VAL A 204 8.87 -2.68 3.06
N LEU A 205 8.27 -2.97 1.90
CA LEU A 205 8.59 -2.31 0.63
C LEU A 205 8.24 -0.83 0.66
N THR A 206 7.13 -0.46 1.32
CA THR A 206 6.76 0.95 1.53
C THR A 206 7.75 1.66 2.48
N GLY A 207 8.20 0.99 3.53
CA GLY A 207 9.26 1.50 4.41
C GLY A 207 10.61 1.67 3.70
N ALA A 208 10.99 0.70 2.87
CA ALA A 208 12.17 0.78 2.02
C ALA A 208 12.07 1.95 1.03
N ALA A 209 10.92 2.13 0.39
CA ALA A 209 10.63 3.27 -0.47
C ALA A 209 10.77 4.60 0.28
N ARG A 210 10.28 4.70 1.52
CA ARG A 210 10.45 5.90 2.36
C ARG A 210 11.92 6.16 2.69
N ARG A 211 12.66 5.13 3.08
CA ARG A 211 14.08 5.21 3.40
C ARG A 211 14.88 5.70 2.18
N LEU A 212 14.68 5.08 1.02
CA LEU A 212 15.38 5.44 -0.21
C LEU A 212 14.96 6.81 -0.73
N LEU A 213 13.69 7.20 -0.59
CA LEU A 213 13.25 8.55 -0.94
C LEU A 213 13.96 9.60 -0.08
N ARG A 214 14.20 9.34 1.21
CA ARG A 214 14.98 10.25 2.06
C ARG A 214 16.43 10.36 1.57
N ASP A 215 17.10 9.22 1.39
CA ASP A 215 18.49 9.18 0.93
C ASP A 215 18.63 9.83 -0.47
N TRP A 216 17.62 9.67 -1.34
CA TRP A 216 17.48 10.35 -2.64
C TRP A 216 17.35 11.87 -2.48
N THR A 217 16.42 12.34 -1.65
CA THR A 217 16.21 13.78 -1.44
C THR A 217 17.41 14.46 -0.80
N ASP A 218 18.13 13.76 0.09
CA ASP A 218 19.37 14.24 0.69
C ASP A 218 20.47 14.36 -0.38
N GLY A 219 20.54 13.41 -1.32
CA GLY A 219 21.45 13.46 -2.45
C GLY A 219 21.14 14.55 -3.48
N LEU A 220 19.88 15.00 -3.56
CA LEU A 220 19.48 16.16 -4.36
C LEU A 220 19.74 17.49 -3.65
N ALA A 221 20.15 17.49 -2.38
CA ALA A 221 20.39 18.71 -1.63
C ALA A 221 21.63 19.43 -2.16
N GLY A 222 21.43 20.61 -2.76
CA GLY A 222 22.49 21.43 -3.34
C GLY A 222 21.92 22.61 -4.14
N GLU A 223 22.78 23.54 -4.55
CA GLU A 223 22.37 24.63 -5.45
C GLU A 223 22.06 24.13 -6.86
N GLU A 224 22.83 23.14 -7.32
CA GLU A 224 22.66 22.47 -8.62
C GLU A 224 22.12 21.05 -8.44
N VAL A 225 21.22 20.63 -9.33
CA VAL A 225 20.70 19.27 -9.36
C VAL A 225 21.78 18.36 -9.96
N PRO A 226 22.26 17.34 -9.24
CA PRO A 226 23.30 16.45 -9.76
C PRO A 226 22.76 15.58 -10.89
N ALA A 227 23.61 15.12 -11.80
CA ALA A 227 23.22 14.15 -12.84
C ALA A 227 22.93 12.75 -12.28
N PHE A 228 23.53 12.41 -11.13
CA PHE A 228 23.35 11.12 -10.44
C PHE A 228 23.33 11.34 -8.93
N VAL A 229 22.48 10.59 -8.23
CA VAL A 229 22.54 10.43 -6.77
C VAL A 229 23.14 9.08 -6.43
N GLN A 230 24.02 9.05 -5.45
CA GLN A 230 24.62 7.81 -4.94
C GLN A 230 23.72 7.22 -3.86
N LEU A 231 23.05 6.11 -4.16
CA LEU A 231 22.31 5.34 -3.16
C LEU A 231 23.23 4.27 -2.55
N PRO A 232 23.05 3.90 -1.27
CA PRO A 232 23.84 2.82 -0.69
C PRO A 232 23.45 1.47 -1.32
N VAL A 233 24.44 0.64 -1.67
CA VAL A 233 24.16 -0.73 -2.17
C VAL A 233 23.45 -1.58 -1.10
N LEU A 234 23.70 -1.31 0.18
CA LEU A 234 22.97 -1.92 1.30
C LEU A 234 22.12 -0.86 2.01
N ALA A 235 20.80 -0.95 1.84
CA ALA A 235 19.83 -0.09 2.50
C ALA A 235 19.39 -0.70 3.84
N THR A 236 19.49 0.09 4.90
CA THR A 236 19.00 -0.27 6.23
C THR A 236 17.56 0.21 6.42
N VAL A 237 16.62 -0.73 6.51
CA VAL A 237 15.19 -0.49 6.72
C VAL A 237 14.83 -0.77 8.18
N THR A 238 14.03 0.10 8.78
CA THR A 238 13.59 0.01 10.18
C THR A 238 12.07 0.08 10.30
N GLY A 239 11.53 -0.34 11.45
CA GLY A 239 10.11 -0.15 11.76
C GLY A 239 9.70 1.33 11.77
N HIS A 240 10.62 2.24 12.10
CA HIS A 240 10.39 3.69 12.00
C HIS A 240 10.17 4.15 10.56
N ASP A 241 10.94 3.63 9.60
CA ASP A 241 10.76 3.98 8.18
C ASP A 241 9.36 3.59 7.68
N ILE A 242 8.88 2.40 8.09
CA ILE A 242 7.50 1.95 7.83
C ILE A 242 6.50 2.89 8.51
N ALA A 243 6.64 3.13 9.82
CA ALA A 243 5.71 3.96 10.59
C ALA A 243 5.56 5.38 10.00
N VAL A 244 6.67 6.02 9.63
CA VAL A 244 6.69 7.32 8.95
C VAL A 244 5.99 7.24 7.59
N ALA A 245 6.24 6.19 6.81
CA ALA A 245 5.62 6.03 5.48
C ALA A 245 4.08 5.95 5.56
N TYR A 246 3.55 5.34 6.62
CA TYR A 246 2.10 5.25 6.87
C TYR A 246 1.50 6.47 7.58
N GLY A 247 2.33 7.44 8.00
CA GLY A 247 1.89 8.66 8.69
C GLY A 247 1.82 8.57 10.20
N ASN A 248 2.42 7.54 10.79
CA ASN A 248 2.37 7.28 12.23
C ASN A 248 3.78 7.32 12.83
N PRO A 249 4.52 8.45 12.73
CA PRO A 249 5.93 8.52 13.13
C PRO A 249 6.19 8.25 14.62
N GLU A 250 5.16 8.28 15.46
CA GLU A 250 5.25 7.96 16.89
C GLU A 250 5.00 6.46 17.18
N GLN A 251 4.44 5.71 16.23
CA GLN A 251 4.08 4.30 16.38
C GLN A 251 5.20 3.39 15.84
N HIS A 252 6.35 3.42 16.49
CA HIS A 252 7.42 2.45 16.20
C HIS A 252 8.05 1.91 17.49
N GLY A 253 8.15 0.59 17.58
CA GLY A 253 8.98 -0.06 18.59
C GLY A 253 10.47 0.09 18.26
N ALA A 254 11.33 -0.23 19.22
CA ALA A 254 12.76 -0.45 18.96
C ALA A 254 12.94 -1.82 18.28
N THR A 255 12.55 -1.92 17.01
CA THR A 255 12.78 -3.15 16.22
C THR A 255 14.20 -3.15 15.68
N ALA A 256 14.79 -4.34 15.54
CA ALA A 256 16.09 -4.44 14.90
C ALA A 256 15.97 -4.05 13.41
N PRO A 257 17.01 -3.41 12.84
CA PRO A 257 17.02 -3.07 11.42
C PRO A 257 17.18 -4.31 10.54
N VAL A 258 16.68 -4.22 9.31
CA VAL A 258 16.89 -5.19 8.22
C VAL A 258 17.75 -4.56 7.14
N LEU A 259 18.63 -5.35 6.52
CA LEU A 259 19.50 -4.92 5.43
C LEU A 259 19.01 -5.46 4.10
N LEU A 260 18.64 -4.58 3.17
CA LEU A 260 18.27 -4.96 1.81
C LEU A 260 19.34 -4.49 0.84
N ARG A 261 19.77 -5.39 -0.03
CA ARG A 261 20.70 -5.06 -1.11
C ARG A 261 19.93 -4.46 -2.28
N LEU A 262 20.36 -3.30 -2.74
CA LEU A 262 19.87 -2.65 -3.94
C LEU A 262 20.66 -3.15 -5.15
N GLU A 263 19.94 -3.60 -6.17
CA GLU A 263 20.50 -3.87 -7.48
C GLU A 263 19.71 -3.08 -8.53
N LEU A 264 20.41 -2.36 -9.41
CA LEU A 264 19.77 -1.76 -10.57
C LEU A 264 19.41 -2.86 -11.56
N ASP A 265 18.13 -2.98 -11.86
CA ASP A 265 17.59 -3.86 -12.89
C ASP A 265 17.14 -2.99 -14.07
N PRO A 266 18.02 -2.73 -15.05
CA PRO A 266 17.70 -1.87 -16.17
C PRO A 266 16.72 -2.57 -17.12
N ALA A 267 15.70 -1.84 -17.54
CA ALA A 267 14.78 -2.33 -18.55
C ALA A 267 15.54 -2.62 -19.85
N THR A 268 15.33 -3.80 -20.43
CA THR A 268 15.90 -4.15 -21.74
C THR A 268 15.08 -3.57 -22.90
N ASP A 269 13.82 -3.22 -22.64
CA ASP A 269 12.91 -2.55 -23.56
C ASP A 269 12.88 -1.05 -23.22
N PRO A 270 13.12 -0.14 -24.19
CA PRO A 270 13.06 1.31 -23.96
C PRO A 270 11.68 1.82 -23.48
N ASP A 271 10.61 1.07 -23.72
CA ASP A 271 9.26 1.42 -23.27
C ASP A 271 8.91 0.82 -21.90
N ALA A 272 9.80 0.00 -21.32
CA ALA A 272 9.61 -0.60 -20.00
C ALA A 272 10.35 0.16 -18.89
N ASP A 273 9.84 0.02 -17.67
CA ASP A 273 10.42 0.65 -16.49
C ASP A 273 11.68 -0.10 -16.02
N SER A 274 12.71 0.67 -15.65
CA SER A 274 13.86 0.14 -14.89
C SER A 274 13.52 0.13 -13.41
N PHE A 275 14.00 -0.86 -12.68
CA PHE A 275 13.70 -1.02 -11.25
C PHE A 275 14.97 -0.99 -10.39
N LEU A 276 14.78 -0.65 -9.11
CA LEU A 276 15.71 -1.00 -8.05
C LEU A 276 15.21 -2.27 -7.36
N SER A 277 15.88 -3.39 -7.61
CA SER A 277 15.57 -4.67 -7.00
C SER A 277 16.06 -4.72 -5.56
N LEU A 278 15.17 -5.13 -4.64
CA LEU A 278 15.51 -5.40 -3.25
C LEU A 278 15.82 -6.89 -3.07
N ARG A 279 17.08 -7.21 -2.80
CA ARG A 279 17.57 -8.58 -2.60
C ARG A 279 18.08 -8.78 -1.18
N PRO A 280 18.20 -10.03 -0.71
CA PRO A 280 18.95 -10.33 0.50
C PRO A 280 20.41 -9.80 0.42
N PRO A 281 21.04 -9.55 1.58
CA PRO A 281 22.45 -9.15 1.61
C PRO A 281 23.35 -10.25 1.03
N PRO A 282 24.54 -9.90 0.52
CA PRO A 282 25.46 -10.88 -0.07
C PRO A 282 25.78 -12.01 0.90
N GLY A 283 25.79 -13.25 0.39
CA GLY A 283 26.14 -14.44 1.17
C GLY A 283 25.03 -14.97 2.09
N HIS A 284 23.79 -14.46 2.00
CA HIS A 284 22.66 -15.10 2.67
C HIS A 284 22.47 -16.55 2.16
N PRO A 285 22.38 -17.56 3.04
CA PRO A 285 22.23 -18.94 2.62
C PRO A 285 20.77 -19.31 2.32
N GLY A 286 20.54 -19.98 1.20
CA GLY A 286 19.23 -20.51 0.81
C GLY A 286 18.42 -19.53 -0.05
N PRO A 287 17.12 -19.80 -0.27
CA PRO A 287 16.27 -19.01 -1.15
C PRO A 287 15.91 -17.64 -0.54
N ASP A 288 15.75 -16.63 -1.39
CA ASP A 288 15.45 -15.25 -0.99
C ASP A 288 14.18 -15.14 -0.14
N GLY A 289 13.15 -15.95 -0.42
CA GLY A 289 11.91 -16.01 0.37
C GLY A 289 12.12 -16.28 1.86
N ARG A 290 13.15 -17.04 2.23
CA ARG A 290 13.51 -17.29 3.64
C ARG A 290 14.04 -16.02 4.31
N TYR A 291 14.82 -15.23 3.58
CA TYR A 291 15.27 -13.93 4.08
C TYR A 291 14.11 -12.98 4.27
N TYR A 292 13.17 -12.92 3.32
CA TYR A 292 12.01 -12.04 3.39
C TYR A 292 11.12 -12.36 4.61
N ALA A 293 10.91 -13.65 4.91
CA ALA A 293 10.21 -14.08 6.11
C ALA A 293 10.92 -13.61 7.40
N ALA A 294 12.24 -13.79 7.47
CA ALA A 294 13.04 -13.34 8.61
C ALA A 294 13.02 -11.81 8.76
N ALA A 295 13.11 -11.07 7.66
CA ALA A 295 13.04 -9.62 7.63
C ALA A 295 11.68 -9.10 8.15
N CYS A 296 10.57 -9.67 7.68
CA CYS A 296 9.24 -9.36 8.21
C CYS A 296 9.15 -9.65 9.71
N ALA A 297 9.59 -10.84 10.15
CA ALA A 297 9.60 -11.18 11.58
C ALA A 297 10.42 -10.18 12.41
N THR A 298 11.58 -9.74 11.92
CA THR A 298 12.42 -8.74 12.58
C THR A 298 11.80 -7.34 12.65
N LEU A 299 11.14 -6.89 11.57
CA LEU A 299 10.58 -5.54 11.51
C LEU A 299 9.23 -5.40 12.22
N PHE A 300 8.48 -6.50 12.34
CA PHE A 300 7.20 -6.51 13.02
C PHE A 300 7.25 -7.17 14.40
N SER A 301 8.41 -7.66 14.84
CA SER A 301 8.58 -8.14 16.22
C SER A 301 8.30 -7.01 17.21
N GLY A 302 7.22 -7.11 17.97
CA GLY A 302 6.84 -6.14 18.98
C GLY A 302 6.08 -4.91 18.47
N ILE A 303 5.59 -4.91 17.22
CA ILE A 303 4.63 -3.91 16.72
C ILE A 303 3.23 -4.49 16.89
N GLU A 304 2.40 -3.87 17.73
CA GLU A 304 0.97 -4.21 17.89
C GLU A 304 0.21 -3.92 16.58
N PRO A 305 -0.46 -4.91 15.97
CA PRO A 305 -1.28 -4.69 14.78
C PRO A 305 -2.62 -4.05 15.14
N ASP A 306 -2.99 -3.04 14.37
CA ASP A 306 -4.29 -2.37 14.46
C ASP A 306 -5.42 -3.35 14.06
N VAL A 307 -6.25 -3.73 15.04
CA VAL A 307 -7.33 -4.73 14.90
C VAL A 307 -8.57 -4.07 14.32
N ARG A 308 -9.09 -4.66 13.24
CA ARG A 308 -10.40 -4.28 12.69
C ARG A 308 -11.50 -5.08 13.37
N TYR A 309 -12.32 -4.40 14.17
CA TYR A 309 -13.54 -4.96 14.74
C TYR A 309 -14.58 -5.24 13.64
N ALA A 310 -15.02 -6.49 13.50
CA ALA A 310 -16.15 -6.85 12.64
C ALA A 310 -17.47 -6.58 13.38
N ARG A 311 -18.47 -5.97 12.72
CA ARG A 311 -19.84 -5.92 13.23
C ARG A 311 -20.58 -7.21 12.83
N SER A 312 -21.33 -7.78 13.77
CA SER A 312 -22.12 -9.00 13.59
C SER A 312 -23.29 -8.80 12.63
N GLY A 313 -23.23 -9.41 11.44
CA GLY A 313 -24.30 -9.49 10.44
C GLY A 313 -24.70 -10.94 10.11
N ASP A 314 -25.78 -11.12 9.35
CA ASP A 314 -26.34 -12.44 9.01
C ASP A 314 -25.39 -13.29 8.16
N ALA A 315 -24.61 -12.69 7.24
CA ALA A 315 -23.61 -13.43 6.46
C ALA A 315 -22.45 -13.90 7.32
N MET A 316 -21.98 -13.07 8.26
CA MET A 316 -20.92 -13.47 9.20
C MET A 316 -21.36 -14.65 10.07
N SER A 317 -22.59 -14.62 10.57
CA SER A 317 -23.15 -15.71 11.37
C SER A 317 -23.26 -17.02 10.58
N ARG A 318 -23.66 -16.94 9.30
CA ARG A 318 -23.66 -18.11 8.39
C ARG A 318 -22.26 -18.63 8.11
N ALA A 319 -21.28 -17.75 7.89
CA ALA A 319 -19.90 -18.13 7.65
C ALA A 319 -19.31 -18.90 8.84
N VAL A 320 -19.52 -18.41 10.06
CA VAL A 320 -19.08 -19.09 11.29
C VAL A 320 -19.76 -20.45 11.44
N ALA A 321 -21.06 -20.54 11.18
CA ALA A 321 -21.79 -21.81 11.25
C ALA A 321 -21.27 -22.85 10.23
N THR A 322 -21.00 -22.41 8.99
CA THR A 322 -20.41 -23.26 7.94
C THR A 322 -19.03 -23.76 8.36
N ALA A 323 -18.16 -22.87 8.84
CA ALA A 323 -16.82 -23.26 9.27
C ALA A 323 -16.87 -24.28 10.41
N ARG A 324 -17.72 -24.05 11.42
CA ARG A 324 -17.87 -24.95 12.57
C ARG A 324 -18.40 -26.33 12.17
N ALA A 325 -19.32 -26.41 11.21
CA ALA A 325 -19.84 -27.68 10.72
C ALA A 325 -18.77 -28.55 10.05
N GLY A 326 -17.70 -27.95 9.51
CA GLY A 326 -16.59 -28.63 8.85
C GLY A 326 -15.44 -29.08 9.77
N LEU A 327 -15.46 -28.72 11.06
CA LEU A 327 -14.30 -28.93 11.95
C LEU A 327 -13.95 -30.41 12.16
N ASP A 328 -14.95 -31.29 12.27
CA ASP A 328 -14.72 -32.73 12.46
C ASP A 328 -14.06 -33.37 11.22
N ASP A 329 -14.46 -32.95 10.02
CA ASP A 329 -13.91 -33.46 8.76
C ASP A 329 -12.46 -33.00 8.55
N ILE A 330 -12.19 -31.70 8.71
CA ILE A 330 -10.83 -31.18 8.54
C ILE A 330 -9.88 -31.72 9.60
N ARG A 331 -10.36 -31.96 10.83
CA ARG A 331 -9.57 -32.63 11.87
C ARG A 331 -9.23 -34.07 11.46
N ALA A 332 -10.20 -34.83 10.94
CA ALA A 332 -9.95 -36.19 10.48
C ALA A 332 -8.89 -36.23 9.36
N ARG A 333 -8.95 -35.27 8.42
CA ARG A 333 -7.94 -35.10 7.37
C ARG A 333 -6.57 -34.71 7.93
N PHE A 334 -6.51 -33.76 8.85
CA PHE A 334 -5.26 -33.35 9.50
C PHE A 334 -4.58 -34.51 10.23
N LEU A 335 -5.32 -35.29 11.02
CA LEU A 335 -4.79 -36.44 11.77
C LEU A 335 -4.36 -37.63 10.90
N ALA A 336 -4.90 -37.71 9.68
CA ALA A 336 -4.57 -38.75 8.71
C ALA A 336 -3.45 -38.33 7.75
N ASP A 337 -2.79 -37.19 7.98
CA ASP A 337 -1.85 -36.55 7.06
C ASP A 337 -2.45 -36.38 5.64
N GLY A 338 -3.76 -36.16 5.56
CA GLY A 338 -4.55 -36.08 4.34
C GLY A 338 -4.74 -34.66 3.79
N LEU A 339 -3.93 -33.71 4.25
CA LEU A 339 -3.87 -32.37 3.65
C LEU A 339 -2.97 -32.39 2.41
N PRO A 340 -3.18 -31.49 1.43
CA PRO A 340 -2.28 -31.39 0.29
C PRO A 340 -0.82 -31.21 0.72
N PRO A 341 0.15 -31.73 -0.03
CA PRO A 341 1.57 -31.51 0.26
C PRO A 341 1.87 -30.02 0.38
N GLU A 342 2.68 -29.65 1.38
CA GLU A 342 3.08 -28.26 1.66
C GLU A 342 1.95 -27.33 2.12
N ALA A 343 0.72 -27.82 2.23
CA ALA A 343 -0.40 -27.05 2.76
C ALA A 343 -0.38 -27.00 4.31
N GLN A 344 -0.80 -25.87 4.86
CA GLN A 344 -0.93 -25.63 6.28
C GLN A 344 -2.39 -25.42 6.67
N LEU A 345 -2.82 -26.10 7.74
CA LEU A 345 -4.09 -25.80 8.39
C LEU A 345 -3.93 -24.62 9.36
N VAL A 346 -4.79 -23.62 9.23
CA VAL A 346 -4.90 -22.50 10.17
C VAL A 346 -6.32 -22.43 10.73
N VAL A 347 -6.48 -21.97 11.96
CA VAL A 347 -7.77 -21.74 12.61
C VAL A 347 -7.88 -20.30 13.12
N LYS A 348 -9.07 -19.72 13.01
CA LYS A 348 -9.40 -18.41 13.57
C LYS A 348 -10.20 -18.60 14.84
N TYR A 349 -9.81 -17.94 15.92
CA TYR A 349 -10.46 -18.10 17.22
C TYR A 349 -10.63 -16.77 17.95
N GLY A 350 -11.62 -16.75 18.83
CA GLY A 350 -11.92 -15.59 19.67
C GLY A 350 -11.03 -15.53 20.91
N LEU A 351 -10.52 -14.33 21.21
CA LEU A 351 -9.92 -13.96 22.48
C LEU A 351 -10.87 -13.01 23.21
N PRO A 352 -11.06 -13.17 24.53
CA PRO A 352 -11.91 -12.26 25.29
C PRO A 352 -11.31 -10.84 25.28
N GLY A 353 -12.17 -9.82 25.25
CA GLY A 353 -11.79 -8.41 25.27
C GLY A 353 -12.91 -7.53 25.84
N ASP A 354 -12.54 -6.36 26.38
CA ASP A 354 -13.47 -5.44 27.05
C ASP A 354 -14.54 -4.87 26.08
N ASP A 355 -14.18 -4.68 24.81
CA ASP A 355 -15.07 -4.17 23.75
C ASP A 355 -15.68 -5.29 22.89
N GLY A 356 -15.56 -6.54 23.33
CA GLY A 356 -15.97 -7.75 22.61
C GLY A 356 -14.81 -8.65 22.22
N PRO A 357 -15.09 -9.84 21.66
CA PRO A 357 -14.05 -10.80 21.32
C PRO A 357 -13.21 -10.30 20.14
N GLU A 358 -11.89 -10.36 20.31
CA GLU A 358 -10.92 -10.19 19.24
C GLU A 358 -10.71 -11.51 18.51
N TYR A 359 -10.60 -11.50 17.17
CA TYR A 359 -10.40 -12.72 16.40
C TYR A 359 -9.03 -12.76 15.74
N VAL A 360 -8.26 -13.79 16.07
CA VAL A 360 -6.88 -14.01 15.59
C VAL A 360 -6.74 -15.37 14.91
N TRP A 361 -5.73 -15.51 14.07
CA TRP A 361 -5.40 -16.77 13.39
C TRP A 361 -4.25 -17.51 14.09
N ALA A 362 -4.28 -18.84 14.05
CA ALA A 362 -3.19 -19.70 14.48
C ALA A 362 -2.96 -20.86 13.51
N GLY A 363 -1.69 -21.15 13.21
CA GLY A 363 -1.30 -22.35 12.47
C GLY A 363 -1.36 -23.59 13.36
N VAL A 364 -2.03 -24.64 12.88
CA VAL A 364 -2.23 -25.88 13.63
C VAL A 364 -0.98 -26.76 13.53
N SER A 365 -0.43 -27.15 14.68
CA SER A 365 0.71 -28.07 14.78
C SER A 365 0.34 -29.42 15.38
N SER A 366 -0.71 -29.50 16.21
CA SER A 366 -1.31 -30.74 16.70
C SER A 366 -2.80 -30.55 16.99
N TRP A 367 -3.58 -31.61 16.78
CA TRP A 367 -5.01 -31.66 17.10
C TRP A 367 -5.42 -33.03 17.68
N ASP A 368 -4.57 -33.57 18.55
CA ASP A 368 -4.71 -34.92 19.10
C ASP A 368 -6.00 -35.09 19.92
N ALA A 369 -6.41 -34.06 20.66
CA ALA A 369 -7.65 -34.04 21.44
C ALA A 369 -8.77 -33.30 20.69
N PRO A 370 -9.99 -33.85 20.56
CA PRO A 370 -11.06 -33.23 19.78
C PRO A 370 -11.50 -31.85 20.29
N GLU A 371 -11.28 -31.56 21.57
CA GLU A 371 -11.61 -30.29 22.20
C GLU A 371 -10.51 -29.23 22.12
N ARG A 372 -9.28 -29.60 21.70
CA ARG A 372 -8.10 -28.76 21.86
C ARG A 372 -7.15 -28.84 20.66
N ILE A 373 -6.82 -27.66 20.15
CA ILE A 373 -5.85 -27.45 19.08
C ILE A 373 -4.59 -26.85 19.70
N VAL A 374 -3.42 -27.37 19.33
CA VAL A 374 -2.12 -26.79 19.64
C VAL A 374 -1.55 -26.20 18.36
N GLY A 375 -1.02 -24.98 18.46
CA GLY A 375 -0.53 -24.26 17.31
C GLY A 375 0.44 -23.16 17.67
N ALA A 376 0.81 -22.38 16.66
CA ALA A 376 1.49 -21.11 16.83
C ALA A 376 0.60 -19.99 16.29
N SER A 377 0.53 -18.85 16.98
CA SER A 377 -0.26 -17.74 16.48
C SER A 377 0.29 -17.26 15.13
N ALA A 378 -0.59 -16.99 14.18
CA ALA A 378 -0.29 -16.39 12.89
C ALA A 378 -0.60 -14.88 12.88
N SER A 379 -1.02 -14.34 14.02
CA SER A 379 -1.36 -12.93 14.23
C SER A 379 -1.02 -12.53 15.66
N ASP A 380 -0.79 -11.26 15.92
CA ASP A 380 -0.74 -10.75 17.29
C ASP A 380 -2.13 -10.38 17.78
N ALA A 381 -2.40 -10.60 19.06
CA ALA A 381 -3.64 -10.15 19.71
C ALA A 381 -3.44 -8.82 20.45
N ASN A 382 -4.46 -7.96 20.42
CA ASN A 382 -4.51 -6.72 21.18
C ASN A 382 -5.02 -6.92 22.61
N THR A 383 -5.93 -7.86 22.84
CA THR A 383 -6.53 -8.10 24.15
C THR A 383 -5.68 -9.02 25.04
N ASP A 384 -4.81 -9.83 24.45
CA ASP A 384 -3.90 -10.72 25.17
C ASP A 384 -2.44 -10.55 24.68
N PRO A 385 -1.59 -9.82 25.43
CA PRO A 385 -0.19 -9.60 25.07
C PRO A 385 0.66 -10.86 24.95
N SER A 386 0.20 -12.01 25.46
CA SER A 386 0.90 -13.29 25.35
C SER A 386 0.69 -13.96 23.99
N VAL A 387 -0.35 -13.58 23.26
CA VAL A 387 -0.65 -14.09 21.92
C VAL A 387 0.04 -13.20 20.88
N ARG A 388 1.23 -13.65 20.44
CA ARG A 388 2.05 -13.00 19.41
C ARG A 388 2.34 -13.96 18.28
N ILE A 389 2.64 -13.46 17.08
CA ILE A 389 3.00 -14.30 15.93
C ILE A 389 4.16 -15.24 16.31
N GLY A 390 4.00 -16.53 16.00
CA GLY A 390 4.94 -17.58 16.38
C GLY A 390 4.84 -18.05 17.84
N SER A 391 4.15 -17.33 18.74
CA SER A 391 3.93 -17.79 20.12
C SER A 391 3.10 -19.08 20.14
N PRO A 392 3.45 -20.04 21.01
CA PRO A 392 2.63 -21.24 21.18
C PRO A 392 1.27 -20.86 21.75
N VAL A 393 0.21 -21.35 21.12
CA VAL A 393 -1.17 -21.13 21.55
C VAL A 393 -1.91 -22.45 21.69
N VAL A 394 -2.87 -22.45 22.62
CA VAL A 394 -3.81 -23.54 22.83
C VAL A 394 -5.20 -23.00 22.57
N VAL A 395 -5.83 -23.50 21.52
CA VAL A 395 -7.15 -23.04 21.09
C VAL A 395 -8.17 -24.10 21.47
N ALA A 396 -9.18 -23.72 22.25
CA ALA A 396 -10.33 -24.57 22.48
C ALA A 396 -11.19 -24.61 21.20
N VAL A 397 -11.59 -25.80 20.76
CA VAL A 397 -12.37 -25.94 19.51
C VAL A 397 -13.70 -25.18 19.58
N ALA A 398 -14.26 -25.03 20.77
CA ALA A 398 -15.46 -24.22 21.01
C ALA A 398 -15.27 -22.73 20.67
N GLU A 399 -14.05 -22.20 20.68
CA GLU A 399 -13.71 -20.81 20.38
C GLU A 399 -13.36 -20.57 18.91
N VAL A 400 -13.26 -21.65 18.11
CA VAL A 400 -12.96 -21.56 16.69
C VAL A 400 -14.15 -20.96 15.95
N VAL A 401 -13.92 -19.87 15.23
CA VAL A 401 -14.93 -19.20 14.40
C VAL A 401 -14.71 -19.42 12.91
N ASP A 402 -13.50 -19.84 12.51
CA ASP A 402 -13.18 -20.16 11.13
C ASP A 402 -11.97 -21.12 11.04
N TRP A 403 -11.76 -21.74 9.89
CA TRP A 403 -10.54 -22.46 9.56
C TRP A 403 -10.25 -22.34 8.07
N ALA A 404 -8.98 -22.49 7.70
CA ALA A 404 -8.55 -22.50 6.31
C ALA A 404 -7.38 -23.46 6.09
N VAL A 405 -7.35 -24.07 4.91
CA VAL A 405 -6.17 -24.75 4.39
C VAL A 405 -5.50 -23.79 3.41
N LEU A 406 -4.24 -23.50 3.68
CA LEU A 406 -3.42 -22.59 2.91
C LEU A 406 -2.34 -23.40 2.18
N ASP A 407 -2.05 -23.10 0.93
CA ASP A 407 -0.85 -23.59 0.25
C ASP A 407 -0.03 -22.41 -0.30
N GLY A 408 0.94 -22.71 -1.17
CA GLY A 408 1.78 -21.69 -1.83
C GLY A 408 1.03 -20.73 -2.76
N THR A 409 -0.29 -20.88 -2.94
CA THR A 409 -1.16 -20.02 -3.78
C THR A 409 -2.25 -19.28 -2.99
N GLY A 410 -2.34 -19.51 -1.67
CA GLY A 410 -3.31 -18.87 -0.79
C GLY A 410 -4.32 -19.84 -0.17
N VAL A 411 -5.53 -19.34 0.16
CA VAL A 411 -6.61 -20.16 0.73
C VAL A 411 -7.18 -21.06 -0.37
N ILE A 412 -6.93 -22.37 -0.26
CA ILE A 412 -7.49 -23.36 -1.18
C ILE A 412 -8.79 -23.99 -0.66
N GLU A 413 -9.02 -23.90 0.65
CA GLU A 413 -10.22 -24.40 1.31
C GLU A 413 -10.48 -23.61 2.59
N GLY A 414 -11.74 -23.30 2.88
CA GLY A 414 -12.15 -22.59 4.09
C GLY A 414 -12.04 -21.06 4.01
N GLY A 415 -11.86 -20.40 5.16
CA GLY A 415 -11.72 -18.94 5.25
C GLY A 415 -13.02 -18.16 5.03
N TRP A 416 -14.18 -18.73 5.38
CA TRP A 416 -15.49 -18.15 5.08
C TRP A 416 -15.72 -16.79 5.75
N THR A 417 -15.24 -16.60 6.98
CA THR A 417 -15.36 -15.32 7.68
C THR A 417 -14.47 -14.26 7.03
N GLN A 418 -13.32 -14.66 6.50
CA GLN A 418 -12.44 -13.77 5.76
C GLN A 418 -13.06 -13.37 4.42
N ALA A 419 -13.65 -14.33 3.70
CA ALA A 419 -14.37 -14.07 2.45
C ALA A 419 -15.54 -13.08 2.63
N VAL A 420 -16.27 -13.13 3.75
CA VAL A 420 -17.32 -12.14 4.07
C VAL A 420 -16.74 -10.74 4.30
N LEU A 421 -15.58 -10.64 4.97
CA LEU A 421 -14.90 -9.36 5.20
C LEU A 421 -14.37 -8.78 3.88
N ASP A 422 -13.80 -9.63 3.04
CA ASP A 422 -13.21 -9.24 1.75
C ASP A 422 -14.29 -8.87 0.72
N ALA A 423 -15.47 -9.51 0.78
CA ALA A 423 -16.60 -9.20 -0.09
C ALA A 423 -17.31 -7.89 0.26
N GLY A 424 -17.15 -7.38 1.49
CA GLY A 424 -17.79 -6.15 1.99
C GLY A 424 -19.31 -6.16 1.89
N GLU A 425 -20.04 -6.42 2.98
CA GLU A 425 -21.51 -6.31 2.94
C GLU A 425 -21.95 -4.87 2.60
N ARG A 426 -22.59 -4.69 1.44
CA ARG A 426 -23.38 -3.50 1.09
C ARG A 426 -24.55 -3.39 2.08
N PRO A 427 -24.82 -2.22 2.68
CA PRO A 427 -26.02 -2.05 3.50
C PRO A 427 -27.27 -2.21 2.63
N HIS A 428 -28.17 -3.11 3.03
CA HIS A 428 -29.55 -3.08 2.56
C HIS A 428 -30.26 -1.87 3.17
N PRO A 429 -30.96 -1.04 2.38
CA PRO A 429 -31.81 0.00 2.94
C PRO A 429 -33.00 -0.68 3.62
N THR A 430 -33.08 -0.56 4.95
CA THR A 430 -34.31 -0.85 5.69
C THR A 430 -35.36 0.21 5.34
N HIS A 431 -36.54 -0.26 4.95
CA HIS A 431 -37.75 0.51 4.62
C HIS A 431 -38.25 1.42 5.74
#